data_AF-G7VAX5-F1
#
_entry.id   AF-G7VAX5-F1
#
_cell.length_a   1.000
_cell.length_b   1.000
_cell.length_c   1.000
_cell.angle_alpha   90.00
_cell.angle_beta   90.00
_cell.angle_gamma   90.00
#
_symmetry.space_group_name_H-M   'P 1'
#
loop_
_entity.id
_entity.type
_entity.pdbx_description
1 polymer ?
#
loop_
_entity_poly.entity_id
_entity_poly.type
_entity_poly.pdbx_seq_one_letter_code
_entity_poly.pdbx_strand_id
1 'polypeptide(L)' 'MYAMYMATLQTMLGPHAYIFQRYGIPPHLDVREAAERLSNTAPHLARLLRDIAYRNEVF' A
#
# COMPACT_ATOMS: atom_id res chain seq x y z
N MET A 1 -6.58 12.18 20.78
CA MET A 1 -7.24 11.36 19.74
C MET A 1 -6.18 11.05 18.71
N TYR A 2 -5.46 9.92 18.87
CA TYR A 2 -4.47 9.48 17.89
C TYR A 2 -5.23 8.96 16.68
N ALA A 3 -5.50 9.83 15.71
CA ALA A 3 -5.85 9.37 14.38
C ALA A 3 -4.65 8.56 13.90
N MET A 4 -4.75 7.23 13.91
CA MET A 4 -3.83 6.36 13.19
C MET A 4 -3.84 6.88 11.75
N TYR A 5 -2.79 7.60 11.37
CA TYR A 5 -2.67 8.17 10.05
C TYR A 5 -2.39 6.99 9.11
N MET A 6 -3.45 6.38 8.61
CA MET A 6 -3.37 5.25 7.68
C MET A 6 -2.69 5.76 6.41
N ALA A 7 -1.42 5.40 6.21
CA ALA A 7 -0.66 5.90 5.08
C ALA A 7 -1.23 5.29 3.79
N THR A 8 -1.60 6.16 2.86
CA THR A 8 -2.08 5.73 1.55
C THR A 8 -0.91 5.34 0.65
N LEU A 9 -1.16 4.55 -0.39
CA LEU A 9 -0.16 4.26 -1.41
C LEU A 9 0.43 5.54 -2.01
N GLN A 10 -0.40 6.56 -2.25
CA GLN A 10 0.03 7.86 -2.77
C GLN A 10 0.96 8.59 -1.79
N THR A 11 0.68 8.53 -0.48
CA THR A 11 1.55 9.13 0.53
C THR A 11 2.92 8.43 0.58
N MET A 12 2.96 7.11 0.40
CA MET A 12 4.16 6.29 0.57
C MET A 12 5.01 6.18 -0.71
N LEU A 13 4.37 6.13 -1.87
CA LEU A 13 4.99 5.83 -3.16
C LEU A 13 4.90 6.99 -4.16
N GLY A 14 4.17 8.05 -3.81
CA GLY A 14 3.94 9.21 -4.66
C GLY A 14 3.37 8.78 -6.03
N PRO A 15 3.98 9.20 -7.16
CA PRO A 15 3.49 8.86 -8.49
C PRO A 15 3.54 7.35 -8.79
N HIS A 16 4.39 6.58 -8.10
CA HIS A 16 4.44 5.13 -8.28
C HIS A 16 3.20 4.41 -7.74
N ALA A 17 2.34 5.06 -6.96
CA ALA A 17 1.08 4.49 -6.51
C ALA A 17 0.12 4.15 -7.67
N TYR A 18 0.21 4.87 -8.80
CA TYR A 18 -0.68 4.67 -9.94
C TYR A 18 -0.43 3.36 -10.68
N ILE A 19 0.74 2.71 -10.51
CA ILE A 19 1.01 1.41 -11.12
C ILE A 19 0.07 0.33 -10.58
N PHE A 20 -0.47 0.51 -9.37
CA PHE A 20 -1.36 -0.45 -8.70
C PHE A 20 -2.79 -0.45 -9.28
N GLN A 21 -3.17 0.59 -10.04
CA GLN A 21 -4.48 0.66 -10.68
C GLN A 21 -4.71 -0.48 -11.67
N ARG A 22 -3.65 -0.99 -12.31
CA ARG A 22 -3.74 -2.16 -13.21
C ARG A 22 -4.14 -3.44 -12.48
N TYR A 23 -4.05 -3.47 -11.15
CA TYR A 23 -4.51 -4.55 -10.29
C TYR A 23 -5.83 -4.23 -9.59
N GLY A 24 -6.53 -3.17 -10.01
CA GLY A 24 -7.78 -2.72 -9.38
C GLY A 24 -7.59 -2.02 -8.04
N ILE A 25 -6.38 -1.54 -7.74
CA ILE A 25 -6.06 -0.89 -6.47
C ILE A 25 -5.91 0.61 -6.66
N PRO A 26 -6.77 1.43 -6.01
CA PRO A 26 -6.66 2.87 -6.12
C PRO A 26 -5.44 3.42 -5.34
N PRO A 27 -4.81 4.51 -5.81
CA PRO A 27 -3.62 5.09 -5.18
C PRO A 27 -3.90 5.72 -3.80
N HIS A 28 -5.15 6.07 -3.50
CA HIS A 28 -5.56 6.58 -2.19
C HIS A 28 -5.93 5.47 -1.20
N LEU A 29 -5.80 4.19 -1.59
CA LEU A 29 -6.04 3.08 -0.70
C LEU A 29 -4.96 3.01 0.38
N ASP A 30 -5.35 2.55 1.57
CA ASP A 30 -4.43 2.21 2.65
C ASP A 30 -3.44 1.11 2.19
N VAL A 31 -2.19 1.22 2.64
CA VAL A 31 -1.11 0.31 2.22
C VAL A 31 -1.34 -1.13 2.71
N ARG A 32 -1.89 -1.31 3.91
CA ARG A 32 -2.20 -2.65 4.45
C ARG A 32 -3.33 -3.28 3.66
N GLU A 33 -4.39 -2.54 3.42
CA GLU A 33 -5.52 -3.01 2.61
C GLU A 33 -5.07 -3.35 1.16
N ALA A 34 -4.22 -2.52 0.57
CA ALA A 34 -3.63 -2.80 -0.74
C ALA A 34 -2.82 -4.09 -0.74
N ALA A 35 -1.99 -4.33 0.29
CA ALA A 35 -1.20 -5.55 0.40
C ALA A 35 -2.06 -6.82 0.57
N GLU A 36 -3.17 -6.74 1.29
CA GLU A 36 -4.12 -7.84 1.40
C GLU A 36 -4.76 -8.15 0.04
N ARG A 37 -5.26 -7.14 -0.67
CA ARG A 37 -5.86 -7.32 -2.00
C ARG A 37 -4.86 -7.87 -3.03
N LEU A 38 -3.60 -7.43 -2.99
CA LEU A 38 -2.54 -7.95 -3.87
C LEU A 38 -2.09 -9.36 -3.53
N SER A 39 -2.35 -9.87 -2.33
CA SER A 39 -1.84 -11.18 -1.93
C SER A 39 -2.32 -12.31 -2.85
N ASN A 40 -3.51 -12.14 -3.46
CA ASN A 40 -4.10 -13.12 -4.37
C ASN A 40 -3.66 -12.95 -5.83
N THR A 41 -3.39 -11.72 -6.28
CA THR A 41 -3.12 -11.42 -7.71
C THR A 41 -1.65 -11.15 -8.01
N ALA A 42 -0.91 -10.54 -7.09
CA ALA A 42 0.50 -10.19 -7.22
C ALA A 42 1.21 -10.26 -5.86
N PRO A 43 1.50 -11.48 -5.35
CA PRO A 43 2.05 -11.68 -4.00
C PRO A 43 3.42 -11.02 -3.79
N HIS A 44 4.21 -10.85 -4.86
CA HIS A 44 5.48 -10.13 -4.81
C HIS A 44 5.29 -8.63 -4.54
N LEU A 45 4.23 -8.02 -5.07
CA LEU A 45 3.89 -6.63 -4.79
C LEU A 45 3.28 -6.47 -3.40
N ALA A 46 2.47 -7.43 -2.95
CA ALA A 46 1.98 -7.47 -1.56
C ALA A 46 3.14 -7.48 -0.56
N ARG A 47 4.18 -8.29 -0.83
CA ARG A 47 5.40 -8.33 -0.02
C ARG A 47 6.14 -6.99 -0.04
N LEU A 48 6.32 -6.40 -1.23
CA LEU A 48 6.95 -5.08 -1.35
C LEU A 48 6.23 -4.02 -0.51
N LEU A 49 4.89 -3.96 -0.56
CA LEU A 49 4.12 -3.01 0.23
C LEU A 49 4.30 -3.22 1.73
N ARG A 50 4.33 -4.48 2.20
CA ARG A 50 4.60 -4.79 3.61
C ARG A 50 5.99 -4.35 4.03
N ASP A 51 7.01 -4.59 3.21
CA ASP A 51 8.38 -4.18 3.50
C ASP A 51 8.52 -2.65 3.56
N ILE A 52 7.85 -1.93 2.65
CA ILE A 52 7.81 -0.46 2.65
C ILE A 52 7.08 0.06 3.90
N ALA A 53 5.95 -0.54 4.25
CA ALA A 53 5.18 -0.11 5.41
C ALA A 53 5.93 -0.36 6.73
N TYR A 54 6.61 -1.50 6.86
CA TYR A 54 7.49 -1.81 7.99
C TYR A 54 8.65 -0.81 8.12
N ARG A 55 9.30 -0.45 7.00
CA ARG A 55 10.41 0.52 7.00
C ARG A 55 10.01 1.94 7.38
N ASN A 56 8.76 2.31 7.17
CA ASN A 56 8.24 3.65 7.47
C ASN A 56 7.48 3.69 8.81
N GLU A 57 7.58 2.65 9.64
CA GLU A 57 6.92 2.57 10.96
C GLU A 57 5.39 2.72 10.89
N VAL A 58 4.78 2.39 9.74
CA VAL A 58 3.33 2.40 9.52
C VAL A 58 2.70 1.04 9.88
N PHE A 59 3.48 0.13 10.48
CA PHE A 59 3.06 -1.20 10.91
C PHE A 59 3.47 -1.50 12.35
#